data_AF-A0A965PYA8-F1
#
_entry.id   AF-A0A965PYA8-F1
#
_cell.length_a   1.000
_cell.length_b   1.000
_cell.length_c   1.000
_cell.angle_alpha   90.00
_cell.angle_beta   90.00
_cell.angle_gamma   90.00
#
_symmetry.space_group_name_H-M   'P 1'
#
loop_
_entity.id
_entity.type
_entity.pdbx_description
1 polymer ?
#
loop_
_entity_poly.entity_id
_entity_poly.type
_entity_poly.pdbx_seq_one_letter_code
_entity_poly.pdbx_strand_id
1 'polypeptide(L)'
;EDMDHWLPVVDRFLQDLGFDQPAIATAPPPSGFADLADQSSVPAGAAGRAAYAKFLEMAVPRAFAVSTRGGYGIARGDYAVGRALGNCQRYGNPCKLYAVDADVVWTP
;
A
#
# COMPACT_ATOMS: atom_id res chain seq x y z
N GLU A 1 4.55 -16.35 -6.61
CA GLU A 1 3.61 -17.31 -7.26
C GLU A 1 3.20 -16.76 -8.62
N ASP A 2 2.66 -17.57 -9.53
CA ASP A 2 2.35 -17.18 -10.92
C ASP A 2 1.03 -16.38 -11.04
N MET A 3 0.98 -15.24 -10.35
CA MET A 3 -0.21 -14.39 -10.24
C MET A 3 -0.67 -13.85 -11.60
N ASP A 4 0.27 -13.58 -12.52
CA ASP A 4 -0.01 -13.01 -13.82
C ASP A 4 -0.89 -13.91 -14.71
N HIS A 5 -0.87 -15.23 -14.49
CA HIS A 5 -1.65 -16.18 -15.28
C HIS A 5 -3.01 -16.53 -14.65
N TRP A 6 -3.07 -16.79 -13.34
CA TRP A 6 -4.33 -17.24 -12.72
C TRP A 6 -5.26 -16.08 -12.36
N LEU A 7 -4.73 -14.90 -12.02
CA LEU A 7 -5.54 -13.79 -11.53
C LEU A 7 -6.53 -13.28 -12.59
N PRO A 8 -6.17 -13.09 -13.88
CA PRO A 8 -7.14 -12.66 -14.88
C PRO A 8 -8.32 -13.63 -15.04
N VAL A 9 -8.08 -14.94 -14.85
CA VAL A 9 -9.13 -15.97 -14.91
C VAL A 9 -10.07 -15.84 -13.71
N VAL A 10 -9.52 -15.64 -12.51
CA VAL A 10 -10.31 -15.45 -11.29
C VAL A 10 -11.10 -14.15 -11.33
N ASP A 11 -10.49 -13.03 -11.73
CA ASP A 11 -11.16 -11.73 -11.83
C ASP A 11 -12.34 -11.81 -12.82
N ARG A 12 -12.16 -12.48 -13.98
CA ARG A 12 -13.25 -12.70 -14.94
C ARG A 12 -14.41 -13.50 -14.33
N PHE A 13 -14.11 -14.59 -13.62
CA PHE A 13 -15.13 -15.39 -12.95
C PHE A 13 -15.92 -14.58 -11.91
N LEU A 14 -15.24 -13.72 -11.13
CA LEU A 14 -15.88 -12.86 -10.13
C LEU A 14 -16.73 -11.75 -10.77
N GLN A 15 -16.28 -11.16 -11.88
CA GLN A 15 -17.05 -10.18 -12.64
C GLN A 15 -18.37 -10.75 -13.16
N ASP A 16 -18.37 -12.00 -13.64
CA ASP A 16 -19.58 -12.67 -14.11
C ASP A 16 -20.61 -12.89 -12.96
N LEU A 17 -20.16 -12.85 -11.70
CA LEU A 17 -20.99 -12.90 -10.49
C LEU A 17 -21.39 -11.52 -9.95
N GLY A 18 -21.00 -10.43 -10.61
CA GLY A 18 -21.32 -9.05 -10.23
C GLY A 18 -20.31 -8.38 -9.30
N PHE A 19 -19.13 -8.97 -9.09
CA PHE A 19 -18.03 -8.31 -8.38
C PHE A 19 -17.18 -7.52 -9.38
N ASP A 20 -17.38 -6.22 -9.44
CA ASP A 20 -16.75 -5.31 -10.41
C ASP A 20 -15.41 -4.72 -9.94
N GLN A 21 -15.02 -4.95 -8.68
CA GLN A 21 -13.74 -4.52 -8.15
C GLN A 21 -12.65 -5.61 -8.32
N PRO A 22 -11.46 -5.25 -8.79
CA PRO A 22 -10.34 -6.20 -8.92
C PRO A 22 -9.95 -6.75 -7.54
N ALA A 23 -9.62 -8.04 -7.49
CA ALA A 23 -9.27 -8.71 -6.23
C ALA A 23 -7.95 -8.20 -5.61
N ILE A 24 -7.10 -7.55 -6.41
CA ILE A 24 -5.78 -7.08 -6.03
C ILE A 24 -5.73 -5.56 -6.00
N ALA A 25 -5.40 -5.01 -4.82
CA ALA A 25 -5.05 -3.61 -4.69
C ALA A 25 -3.72 -3.34 -5.42
N THR A 26 -3.75 -2.42 -6.38
CA THR A 26 -2.57 -1.98 -7.14
C THR A 26 -2.06 -0.63 -6.64
N ALA A 27 -0.82 -0.31 -7.01
CA ALA A 27 -0.26 1.00 -6.73
C ALA A 27 -0.96 2.08 -7.58
N PRO A 28 -1.46 3.16 -6.99
CA PRO A 28 -1.83 4.36 -7.74
C PRO A 28 -0.60 4.95 -8.44
N PRO A 29 -0.79 5.81 -9.46
CA PRO A 29 0.32 6.53 -10.05
C PRO A 29 1.01 7.44 -9.02
N PRO A 30 2.30 7.78 -9.21
CA PRO A 30 3.01 8.73 -8.36
C PRO A 30 2.23 10.05 -8.27
N SER A 31 2.05 10.56 -7.06
CA SER A 31 1.25 11.77 -6.83
C SER A 31 2.06 13.06 -6.89
N GLY A 32 3.39 12.96 -6.79
CA GLY A 32 4.29 14.12 -6.67
C GLY A 32 4.14 14.89 -5.35
N PHE A 33 3.49 14.31 -4.34
CA PHE A 33 3.21 14.98 -3.07
C PHE A 33 4.46 15.33 -2.26
N ALA A 34 5.47 14.46 -2.25
CA ALA A 34 6.73 14.66 -1.53
C ALA A 34 7.84 13.78 -2.12
N ASP A 35 9.10 14.10 -1.82
CA ASP A 35 10.23 13.21 -2.05
C ASP A 35 10.11 11.95 -1.17
N LEU A 36 10.47 10.78 -1.70
CA LEU A 36 10.40 9.51 -0.97
C LEU A 36 11.21 9.56 0.34
N ALA A 37 12.36 10.23 0.34
CA ALA A 37 13.22 10.34 1.52
C ALA A 37 12.70 11.31 2.60
N ASP A 38 11.67 12.13 2.28
CA ASP A 38 11.12 13.10 3.21
C ASP A 38 10.17 12.44 4.22
N GLN A 39 10.74 12.00 5.34
CA GLN A 39 9.98 11.39 6.44
C GLN A 39 9.06 12.40 7.16
N SER A 40 9.29 13.71 7.02
CA SER A 40 8.50 14.74 7.70
C SER A 40 7.12 14.90 7.06
N SER A 41 7.03 14.65 5.75
CA SER A 41 5.79 14.65 4.96
C SER A 41 4.89 13.43 5.19
N VAL A 42 5.36 12.40 5.90
CA VAL A 42 4.55 11.21 6.22
C VAL A 42 3.44 11.60 7.21
N PRO A 43 2.15 11.44 6.86
CA PRO A 43 1.01 11.84 7.70
C PRO A 43 0.73 10.77 8.77
N ALA A 44 1.72 10.49 9.61
CA ALA A 44 1.66 9.53 10.70
C ALA A 44 2.33 10.07 11.97
N GLY A 45 2.00 9.48 13.12
CA GLY A 45 2.69 9.76 14.38
C GLY A 45 4.13 9.21 14.41
N ALA A 46 4.85 9.44 15.51
CA ALA A 46 6.25 9.05 15.66
C ALA A 46 6.52 7.57 15.35
N ALA A 47 5.66 6.66 15.82
CA ALA A 47 5.79 5.22 15.54
C ALA A 47 5.67 4.89 14.04
N GLY A 48 4.73 5.54 13.34
CA GLY A 48 4.56 5.37 11.89
C GLY A 48 5.74 5.92 11.10
N ARG A 49 6.30 7.07 11.49
CA ARG A 49 7.52 7.62 10.88
C ARG A 49 8.74 6.73 11.11
N ALA A 50 8.88 6.16 12.31
CA ALA A 50 9.93 5.17 12.58
C ALA A 50 9.76 3.89 11.74
N ALA A 51 8.53 3.46 11.47
CA ALA A 51 8.26 2.36 10.55
C ALA A 51 8.54 2.75 9.09
N TYR A 52 8.30 4.00 8.71
CA TYR A 52 8.64 4.51 7.38
C TYR A 52 10.14 4.51 7.13
N ALA A 53 10.97 4.84 8.13
CA ALA A 53 12.42 4.70 8.01
C ALA A 53 12.83 3.25 7.65
N LYS A 54 12.19 2.24 8.24
CA LYS A 54 12.40 0.83 7.87
C LYS A 54 11.93 0.51 6.46
N PHE A 55 10.82 1.12 6.01
CA PHE A 55 10.33 0.98 4.64
C PHE A 55 11.38 1.42 3.61
N LEU A 56 12.07 2.53 3.86
CA LEU A 56 13.10 3.04 2.95
C LEU A 56 14.27 2.06 2.75
N GLU A 57 14.51 1.17 3.72
CA GLU A 57 15.59 0.17 3.69
C GLU A 57 15.15 -1.19 3.08
N MET A 58 13.85 -1.40 2.87
CA MET A 58 13.33 -2.69 2.39
C MET A 58 13.60 -2.90 0.90
N ALA A 59 13.90 -4.14 0.49
CA ALA A 59 13.94 -4.50 -0.92
C ALA A 59 12.55 -4.37 -1.57
N VAL A 60 12.53 -3.96 -2.84
CA VAL A 60 11.34 -3.97 -3.70
C VAL A 60 10.95 -5.41 -4.08
N PRO A 61 9.65 -5.70 -4.31
CA PRO A 61 8.51 -4.81 -4.17
C PRO A 61 8.14 -4.55 -2.69
N ARG A 62 7.74 -3.32 -2.35
CA ARG A 62 7.41 -2.85 -0.99
C ARG A 62 6.31 -1.80 -1.01
N ALA A 63 5.54 -1.71 0.07
CA ALA A 63 4.51 -0.69 0.22
C ALA A 63 4.38 -0.22 1.67
N PHE A 64 3.96 1.04 1.81
CA PHE A 64 3.67 1.68 3.08
C PHE A 64 2.30 2.35 3.03
N ALA A 65 1.47 2.06 4.02
CA ALA A 65 0.14 2.61 4.18
C ALA A 65 0.02 3.33 5.53
N VAL A 66 -0.77 4.39 5.55
CA VAL A 66 -0.99 5.23 6.74
C VAL A 66 -2.45 5.58 6.88
N SER A 67 -2.83 5.91 8.10
CA SER A 67 -4.10 6.53 8.44
C SER A 67 -3.86 7.80 9.24
N THR A 68 -4.66 8.83 8.95
CA THR A 68 -4.71 10.07 9.74
C THR A 68 -5.17 9.84 11.19
N ARG A 69 -5.71 8.65 11.50
CA ARG A 69 -6.06 8.21 12.86
C ARG A 69 -4.95 7.44 13.58
N GLY A 70 -3.72 7.45 13.04
CA GLY A 70 -2.53 6.88 13.69
C GLY A 70 -2.21 5.43 13.33
N GLY A 71 -3.03 4.78 12.48
CA GLY A 71 -2.70 3.48 11.91
C GLY A 71 -1.58 3.57 10.87
N TYR A 72 -0.73 2.55 10.80
CA TYR A 72 0.28 2.40 9.75
C TYR A 72 0.50 0.93 9.42
N GLY A 73 0.96 0.64 8.21
CA GLY A 73 1.24 -0.71 7.75
C GLY A 73 2.36 -0.70 6.72
N ILE A 74 3.18 -1.74 6.76
CA ILE A 74 4.33 -1.91 5.90
C ILE A 74 4.39 -3.36 5.43
N ALA A 75 4.80 -3.58 4.18
CA ALA A 75 5.00 -4.92 3.64
C ALA A 75 6.00 -4.91 2.48
N ARG A 76 6.55 -6.09 2.15
CA ARG A 76 7.36 -6.37 0.96
C ARG A 76 6.93 -7.66 0.28
N GLY A 77 7.40 -7.95 -0.94
CA GLY A 77 7.11 -9.16 -1.72
C GLY A 77 5.84 -9.06 -2.57
N ASP A 78 5.47 -10.16 -3.22
CA ASP A 78 4.50 -10.25 -4.33
C ASP A 78 3.15 -9.51 -4.13
N TYR A 79 2.67 -9.38 -2.88
CA TYR A 79 1.43 -8.67 -2.54
C TYR A 79 1.65 -7.54 -1.50
N ALA A 80 2.72 -6.77 -1.68
CA ALA A 80 3.10 -5.70 -0.74
C ALA A 80 1.98 -4.68 -0.53
N VAL A 81 1.33 -4.20 -1.59
CA VAL A 81 0.27 -3.18 -1.52
C VAL A 81 -0.89 -3.62 -0.63
N GLY A 82 -1.50 -4.76 -0.94
CA GLY A 82 -2.63 -5.28 -0.16
C GLY A 82 -2.23 -5.63 1.28
N ARG A 83 -1.04 -6.20 1.49
CA ARG A 83 -0.55 -6.50 2.86
C ARG A 83 -0.28 -5.24 3.68
N ALA A 84 0.26 -4.17 3.08
CA ALA A 84 0.49 -2.91 3.79
C ALA A 84 -0.85 -2.29 4.22
N LEU A 85 -1.85 -2.27 3.34
CA LEU A 85 -3.20 -1.81 3.65
C LEU A 85 -3.85 -2.64 4.75
N GLY A 86 -3.81 -3.97 4.64
CA GLY A 86 -4.35 -4.88 5.66
C GLY A 86 -3.67 -4.73 7.03
N ASN A 87 -2.33 -4.61 7.04
CA ASN A 87 -1.56 -4.36 8.25
C ASN A 87 -1.97 -3.03 8.92
N CYS A 88 -2.19 -1.98 8.12
CA CYS A 88 -2.63 -0.68 8.61
C CYS A 88 -4.05 -0.71 9.20
N GLN A 89 -4.96 -1.46 8.56
CA GLN A 89 -6.38 -1.51 8.91
C GLN A 89 -6.70 -2.37 10.15
N ARG A 90 -5.71 -3.06 10.73
CA ARG A 90 -5.89 -4.00 11.85
C ARG A 90 -6.64 -3.43 13.07
N TYR A 91 -6.64 -2.11 13.23
CA TYR A 91 -7.33 -1.39 14.31
C TYR A 91 -8.50 -0.51 13.85
N GLY A 92 -9.10 -0.79 12.68
CA GLY A 92 -10.35 -0.17 12.22
C GLY A 92 -10.21 1.23 11.60
N ASN A 93 -9.01 1.59 11.16
CA ASN A 93 -8.72 2.92 10.63
C ASN A 93 -8.80 2.95 9.09
N PRO A 94 -9.38 4.01 8.47
CA PRO A 94 -9.29 4.19 7.03
C PRO A 94 -7.83 4.43 6.66
N CYS A 95 -7.26 3.50 5.90
CA CYS A 95 -5.87 3.53 5.48
C CYS A 95 -5.78 3.80 3.99
N LYS A 96 -4.84 4.66 3.60
CA LYS A 96 -4.44 4.87 2.20
C LYS A 96 -2.96 4.56 2.07
N LEU A 97 -2.53 4.25 0.84
CA LEU A 97 -1.11 4.13 0.52
C LEU A 97 -0.45 5.50 0.62
N TYR A 98 0.72 5.54 1.23
CA TYR A 98 1.59 6.71 1.20
C TYR A 98 2.69 6.54 0.16
N ALA A 99 3.35 5.39 0.14
CA ALA A 99 4.42 5.08 -0.81
C ALA A 99 4.36 3.62 -1.27
N VAL A 100 4.71 3.39 -2.53
CA VAL A 100 4.92 2.06 -3.12
C VAL A 100 6.26 2.09 -3.84
N ASP A 101 7.15 1.19 -3.47
CA ASP A 101 8.52 1.11 -3.97
C ASP A 101 9.33 2.41 -3.84
N ALA A 102 9.48 3.13 -4.95
CA ALA A 102 10.21 4.39 -5.03
C ALA A 102 9.29 5.61 -5.12
N ASP A 103 7.97 5.40 -5.20
CA ASP A 103 7.00 6.43 -5.53
C ASP A 103 6.14 6.80 -4.31
N VAL A 104 6.03 8.09 -4.05
CA VAL A 104 5.00 8.64 -3.16
C VAL A 104 3.70 8.72 -3.95
N VAL A 105 2.65 8.06 -3.45
CA VAL A 105 1.32 7.94 -4.08
C VAL A 105 0.23 8.64 -3.25
N TRP A 106 0.62 9.28 -2.14
CA TRP A 106 -0.30 9.93 -1.22
C TRP A 106 -1.05 11.09 -1.88
N THR A 107 -2.37 11.13 -1.69
CA THR A 107 -3.23 12.28 -1.98
C THR A 107 -3.97 12.71 -0.72
N PRO A 108 -3.78 13.96 -0.24
CA PRO A 108 -4.41 14.48 0.98
C PRO A 108 -5.92 14.24 1.07
#